data_AF-A0A1F6R2I1-F1
#
_entry.id   AF-A0A1F6R2I1-F1
#
_cell.length_a   1.000
_cell.length_b   1.000
_cell.length_c   1.000
_cell.angle_alpha   90.00
_cell.angle_beta   90.00
_cell.angle_gamma   90.00
#
_symmetry.space_group_name_H-M   'P 1'
#
loop_
_entity.id
_entity.type
_entity.pdbx_description
1 polymer ?
#
loop_
_entity_poly.entity_id
_entity_poly.type
_entity_poly.pdbx_seq_one_letter_code
_entity_poly.pdbx_strand_id
1 'polypeptide(L)' 'MKNNECTIYLETKNGSMQIYRKGKNGWTQTSSKGIVRPLTAEQLLSHILPSLAIGHVRVRVEPDFKKRSLDS' A
#
# COMPACT_ATOMS: atom_id res chain seq x y z
N MET A 1 6.07 11.09 12.59
CA MET A 1 6.11 10.35 11.31
C MET A 1 5.53 11.26 10.23
N LYS A 2 6.33 11.76 9.26
CA LYS A 2 5.77 12.50 8.12
C LYS A 2 5.10 11.46 7.22
N ASN A 3 3.77 11.37 7.23
CA ASN A 3 2.97 10.36 6.50
C ASN A 3 2.92 10.62 4.98
N ASN A 4 4.01 11.14 4.40
CA ASN A 4 4.00 11.58 3.02
C ASN A 4 4.29 10.43 2.05
N GLU A 5 4.99 9.38 2.51
CA GLU A 5 5.40 8.25 1.68
C GLU A 5 5.40 6.98 2.55
N CYS A 6 4.51 6.03 2.25
CA CYS A 6 4.39 4.75 2.94
C CYS A 6 3.88 3.67 1.99
N THR A 7 4.17 2.41 2.32
CA THR A 7 3.69 1.25 1.58
C THR A 7 2.90 0.34 2.52
N ILE A 8 1.66 0.05 2.15
CA ILE A 8 0.76 -0.87 2.83
C ILE A 8 0.77 -2.18 2.05
N TYR A 9 1.13 -3.26 2.71
CA TYR A 9 1.01 -4.61 2.20
C TYR A 9 -0.18 -5.27 2.85
N LEU A 10 -1.08 -5.79 2.02
CA LEU A 10 -2.26 -6.54 2.44
C LEU A 10 -2.16 -7.95 1.86
N GLU A 11 -1.87 -8.91 2.73
CA GLU A 11 -1.77 -10.32 2.38
C GLU A 11 -3.04 -11.04 2.83
N THR A 12 -3.74 -11.65 1.88
CA THR A 12 -4.91 -12.49 2.19
C THR A 12 -4.46 -13.91 2.53
N LYS A 13 -5.30 -14.68 3.23
CA LYS A 13 -5.05 -16.10 3.51
C LYS A 13 -4.74 -16.96 2.28
N ASN A 14 -5.25 -16.58 1.10
CA ASN A 14 -5.02 -17.32 -0.14
C ASN A 14 -3.65 -16.99 -0.76
N GLY A 15 -2.78 -16.28 -0.04
CA GLY A 15 -1.44 -15.88 -0.50
C GLY A 15 -1.44 -14.73 -1.50
N SER A 16 -2.59 -14.11 -1.78
CA SER A 16 -2.62 -12.94 -2.66
C SER A 16 -2.14 -11.71 -1.90
N MET A 17 -1.12 -11.05 -2.45
CA MET A 17 -0.59 -9.80 -1.93
C MET A 17 -1.10 -8.63 -2.77
N GLN A 18 -1.66 -7.64 -2.09
CA GLN A 18 -1.94 -6.32 -2.64
C GLN A 18 -1.01 -5.31 -1.99
N ILE A 19 -0.45 -4.43 -2.81
CA ILE A 19 0.49 -3.41 -2.35
C ILE A 19 -0.12 -2.05 -2.67
N TYR A 20 -0.22 -1.19 -1.66
CA TYR A 20 -0.70 0.18 -1.82
C TYR A 20 0.41 1.14 -1.41
N ARG A 21 0.83 2.02 -2.33
CA ARG A 21 1.89 2.99 -2.07
C ARG A 21 1.33 4.39 -2.02
N LYS A 22 1.60 5.11 -0.95
CA LYS A 22 1.42 6.56 -0.86
C LYS A 22 2.59 7.24 -1.56
N GLY A 23 2.32 7.90 -2.68
CA GLY A 23 3.25 8.79 -3.33
C GLY A 23 2.91 10.26 -3.05
N LYS A 24 3.75 11.17 -3.57
CA LYS A 24 3.55 12.62 -3.44
C LYS A 24 2.19 13.10 -3.96
N ASN A 25 1.68 12.48 -5.02
CA ASN A 25 0.51 12.95 -5.76
C ASN A 25 -0.75 12.09 -5.51
N GLY A 26 -0.71 11.10 -4.61
CA GLY A 26 -1.84 10.20 -4.43
C GLY A 26 -1.44 8.81 -4.00
N TRP A 27 -2.32 7.85 -4.25
CA TRP A 27 -2.09 6.44 -3.96
C TRP A 27 -1.95 5.64 -5.26
N THR A 28 -1.15 4.59 -5.21
CA THR A 28 -1.12 3.57 -6.25
C THR A 28 -1.35 2.20 -5.65
N GLN A 29 -2.00 1.31 -6.42
CA GLN A 29 -2.16 -0.09 -6.09
C GLN A 29 -1.36 -0.92 -7.09
N THR A 30 -0.54 -1.80 -6.58
CA THR A 30 0.07 -2.89 -7.36
C THR A 30 -0.70 -4.16 -7.10
N SER A 31 -1.30 -4.70 -8.16
CA SER A 31 -1.95 -6.01 -8.12
C SER A 31 -0.92 -7.14 -8.01
N SER A 32 -1.38 -8.34 -7.65
CA SER A 32 -0.55 -9.55 -7.65
C SER A 32 0.06 -9.89 -9.02
N LYS A 33 -0.46 -9.31 -10.11
CA LYS A 33 0.09 -9.44 -11.48
C LYS A 33 1.11 -8.35 -11.85
N GLY A 34 1.50 -7.50 -10.90
CA GLY A 34 2.41 -6.38 -11.13
C GLY A 34 1.80 -5.15 -11.80
N ILE A 35 0.50 -5.18 -12.15
CA ILE A 35 -0.19 -4.02 -12.74
C ILE A 35 -0.33 -2.93 -11.68
N VAL A 36 0.16 -1.74 -11.99
CA VAL A 36 0.08 -0.54 -11.13
C VAL A 36 -1.05 0.35 -11.60
N ARG A 37 -1.91 0.79 -10.67
CA ARG A 37 -3.04 1.69 -10.95
C ARG A 37 -3.08 2.85 -9.96
N PRO A 38 -3.38 4.08 -10.38
CA PRO A 38 -3.63 5.18 -9.45
C PRO A 38 -5.00 4.99 -8.77
N LEU A 39 -5.12 5.51 -7.54
CA LEU A 39 -6.39 5.55 -6.80
C LEU A 39 -6.46 6.73 -5.83
N THR A 40 -7.68 7.13 -5.50
CA THR A 40 -7.97 8.14 -4.48
C THR A 40 -7.89 7.56 -3.06
N ALA A 41 -7.89 8.44 -2.05
CA ALA A 41 -7.92 7.99 -0.66
C ALA A 41 -9.22 7.23 -0.35
N GLU A 42 -10.37 7.68 -0.88
CA GLU A 42 -11.64 6.96 -0.70
C GLU A 42 -11.63 5.58 -1.36
N GLN A 43 -11.05 5.45 -2.56
CA GLN A 43 -10.92 4.16 -3.24
C GLN A 43 -10.02 3.19 -2.45
N LEU A 44 -8.92 3.69 -1.87
CA LEU A 44 -8.07 2.90 -0.99
C LEU A 44 -8.88 2.30 0.16
N LEU A 45 -9.63 3.16 0.87
CA LEU A 45 -10.43 2.74 2.02
C LEU A 45 -11.52 1.75 1.59
N SER A 46 -12.20 2.02 0.48
CA SER A 46 -13.22 1.11 -0.05
C SER A 46 -12.66 -0.28 -0.41
N HIS A 47 -11.39 -0.39 -0.78
CA HIS A 47 -10.74 -1.67 -1.08
C HIS A 47 -10.23 -2.40 0.18
N ILE A 48 -9.68 -1.65 1.14
CA ILE A 48 -9.07 -2.22 2.33
C ILE A 48 -10.14 -2.61 3.37
N LEU A 49 -11.13 -1.76 3.62
CA LEU A 49 -12.11 -1.94 4.70
C LEU A 49 -12.86 -3.28 4.63
N PRO A 50 -13.37 -3.75 3.47
CA PRO A 50 -14.02 -5.06 3.40
C PRO A 50 -13.07 -6.19 3.81
N SER A 51 -11.81 -6.11 3.40
CA SER A 51 -10.79 -7.12 3.70
C SER A 51 -10.42 -7.14 5.19
N LEU A 52 -10.43 -5.98 5.84
CA LEU A 52 -10.21 -5.88 7.29
C LEU A 52 -11.43 -6.37 8.09
N ALA A 53 -12.64 -6.09 7.62
CA ALA A 53 -13.88 -6.42 8.33
C ALA A 53 -14.22 -7.92 8.29
N ILE A 54 -13.97 -8.59 7.16
CA ILE A 54 -14.26 -10.02 6.97
C ILE A 54 -13.18 -10.89 7.65
N GLY A 55 -12.03 -10.29 7.99
CA GLY A 55 -11.13 -10.79 9.01
C GLY A 55 -10.41 -12.06 8.61
N HIS A 56 -9.38 -11.95 7.77
CA HIS A 56 -8.28 -12.92 7.61
C HIS A 56 -7.18 -12.32 6.69
N VAL A 57 -6.73 -11.11 7.01
CA VAL A 57 -5.66 -10.44 6.26
C VAL A 57 -4.54 -10.03 7.19
N ARG A 58 -3.30 -10.20 6.73
CA ARG A 58 -2.11 -9.65 7.36
C ARG A 58 -1.85 -8.29 6.74
N VAL A 59 -1.75 -7.27 7.60
CA VAL A 59 -1.43 -5.91 7.19
C VAL A 59 -0.04 -5.58 7.69
N ARG A 60 0.82 -5.09 6.78
CA ARG A 60 2.12 -4.52 7.13
C ARG A 60 2.18 -3.12 6.53
N VAL A 61 2.65 -2.17 7.32
CA VAL A 61 2.87 -0.79 6.86
C VAL A 61 4.33 -0.46 7.05
N GLU A 62 5.00 -0.13 5.96
CA GLU A 62 6.41 0.24 5.96
C GLU A 62 6.54 1.71 5.50
N PRO A 63 7.26 2.56 6.24
CA PRO A 63 7.59 3.89 5.74
C PRO A 63 8.53 3.75 4.53
N ASP A 64 8.33 4.58 3.51
CA ASP A 64 9.26 4.66 2.38
C ASP A 64 10.49 5.42 2.87
N PHE A 65 11.44 4.70 3.48
CA PHE A 65 12.73 5.30 3.82
C PHE A 65 13.41 5.64 2.49
N LYS A 66 13.38 6.93 2.11
CA LYS A 66 14.34 7.44 1.14
C LYS A 66 15.71 7.00 1.65
N LYS A 67 16.37 6.12 0.91
CA LYS A 67 17.84 6.03 0.99
C LYS A 67 18.30 7.47 0.84
N ARG A 68 18.87 8.04 1.91
CA ARG A 68 19.67 9.23 1.82
C ARG A 68 20.77 8.83 0.84
N SER A 69 20.65 9.26 -0.42
CA SER A 69 21.73 9.17 -1.38
C SER A 69 22.92 9.85 -0.69
N LEU A 70 23.93 9.06 -0.30
CA LEU A 70 25.27 9.60 -0.17
C LEU A 70 25.66 9.92 -1.60
N ASP A 71 25.48 11.17 -1.99
CA ASP A 71 26.19 11.78 -3.09
C ASP A 71 26.90 12.97 -2.46
N SER A 72 28.20 12.79 -2.24
CA SER A 72 29.20 13.80 -1.86
C SER A 72 30.39 13.61 -2.77
#